data_AF-A0AAD2TKZ5-F1
#
_entry.id   AF-A0AAD2TKZ5-F1
#
_cell.length_a   1.000
_cell.length_b   1.000
_cell.length_c   1.000
_cell.angle_alpha   90.00
_cell.angle_beta   90.00
_cell.angle_gamma   90.00
#
_symmetry.space_group_name_H-M   'P 1'
#
loop_
_entity.id
_entity.type
_entity.pdbx_description
1 polymer ?
#
loop_
_entity_poly.entity_id
_entity_poly.type
_entity_poly.pdbx_seq_one_letter_code
_entity_poly.pdbx_strand_id
1 'polypeptide(L)'
;MNNQEASQQVVGGFELLQKTLFHVSDENLKDYFLKEAVLLMPDACTPNRTEKEILIMFYKKLKLSVDFLGSLVAVPWDLAIPNLHEVCIPYLMRQDIPVNERNHVSHKLTEHLRFLSRLNGKKQIAKDLFNYYRNQSENLKRVLDKNFADWEKEAV
;
A
#
# COMPACT_ATOMS: atom_id res chain seq x y z
N MET A 1 2.56 -42.50 2.12
CA MET A 1 1.61 -41.94 1.13
C MET A 1 0.22 -42.02 1.75
N ASN A 2 -0.31 -40.92 2.27
CA ASN A 2 -1.71 -40.83 2.70
C ASN A 2 -2.31 -39.59 2.03
N ASN A 3 -3.00 -39.80 0.91
CA ASN A 3 -3.86 -38.77 0.33
C ASN A 3 -5.13 -38.73 1.20
N GLN A 4 -5.33 -37.62 1.92
CA GLN A 4 -6.66 -37.28 2.40
C GLN A 4 -7.47 -36.78 1.21
N GLU A 5 -8.44 -37.57 0.76
CA GLU A 5 -9.44 -37.14 -0.22
C GLU A 5 -10.27 -36.01 0.39
N ALA A 6 -10.16 -34.82 -0.20
CA ALA A 6 -11.00 -33.68 0.15
C ALA A 6 -12.45 -33.98 -0.28
N SER A 7 -13.37 -33.93 0.66
CA SER A 7 -14.80 -34.17 0.44
C SER A 7 -15.38 -33.10 -0.48
N GLN A 8 -15.83 -33.48 -1.69
CA GLN A 8 -16.51 -32.59 -2.63
C GLN A 8 -17.87 -32.15 -2.05
N GLN A 9 -18.03 -30.85 -1.79
CA GLN A 9 -19.33 -30.26 -1.51
C GLN A 9 -20.07 -30.00 -2.82
N VAL A 10 -21.27 -30.56 -2.98
CA VAL A 10 -22.14 -30.37 -4.15
C VAL A 10 -23.34 -29.54 -3.73
N VAL A 11 -23.66 -28.47 -4.47
CA VAL A 11 -24.90 -27.70 -4.32
C VAL A 11 -25.65 -27.73 -5.65
N GLY A 12 -26.87 -28.27 -5.65
CA GLY A 12 -27.74 -28.25 -6.83
C GLY A 12 -27.20 -29.02 -8.06
N GLY A 13 -26.34 -30.02 -7.87
CA GLY A 13 -25.76 -30.80 -8.97
C GLY A 13 -24.58 -30.11 -9.67
N PHE A 14 -24.17 -28.92 -9.23
CA PHE A 14 -22.93 -28.30 -9.66
C PHE A 14 -21.79 -28.77 -8.76
N GLU A 15 -20.76 -29.35 -9.39
CA GLU A 15 -19.48 -29.56 -8.73
C GLU A 15 -18.89 -28.19 -8.41
N LEU A 16 -18.88 -27.81 -7.13
CA LEU A 16 -18.00 -26.74 -6.68
C LEU A 16 -16.58 -27.31 -6.83
N LEU A 17 -15.88 -26.88 -7.88
CA LEU A 17 -14.42 -26.96 -7.92
C LEU A 17 -13.93 -26.27 -6.64
N GLN A 18 -13.61 -27.07 -5.62
CA GLN A 18 -12.82 -26.58 -4.51
C GLN A 18 -11.55 -26.08 -5.15
N LYS A 19 -11.44 -24.75 -5.26
CA LYS A 19 -10.21 -24.07 -5.62
C LYS A 19 -9.17 -24.67 -4.69
N THR A 20 -8.31 -25.54 -5.21
CA THR A 20 -7.23 -26.14 -4.45
C THR A 20 -6.53 -24.97 -3.78
N LEU A 21 -6.73 -24.86 -2.47
CA LEU A 21 -6.17 -23.77 -1.69
C LEU A 21 -4.66 -23.97 -1.83
N PHE A 22 -3.99 -23.13 -2.62
CA PHE A 22 -2.54 -23.10 -2.66
C PHE A 22 -2.08 -22.75 -1.24
N HIS A 23 -1.76 -23.78 -0.46
CA HIS A 23 -1.31 -23.63 0.90
C HIS A 23 0.18 -23.31 0.86
N VAL A 24 0.51 -22.07 1.19
CA VAL A 24 1.90 -21.65 1.43
C VAL A 24 2.20 -21.92 2.90
N SER A 25 3.20 -22.77 3.17
CA SER A 25 3.65 -23.03 4.54
C SER A 25 4.27 -21.79 5.18
N ASP A 26 4.26 -21.72 6.51
CA ASP A 26 4.86 -20.59 7.24
C ASP A 26 6.37 -20.45 6.95
N GLU A 27 7.06 -21.58 6.76
CA GLU A 27 8.49 -21.61 6.42
C GLU A 27 8.75 -21.05 5.02
N ASN A 28 7.95 -21.46 4.02
CA ASN A 28 8.05 -20.91 2.66
C ASN A 28 7.72 -19.42 2.63
N LEU A 29 6.76 -18.97 3.45
CA LEU A 29 6.40 -17.57 3.56
C LEU A 29 7.51 -16.74 4.24
N LYS A 30 8.19 -17.28 5.25
CA LYS A 30 9.36 -16.65 5.88
C LYS A 30 10.51 -16.50 4.89
N ASP A 31 10.85 -17.58 4.17
CA ASP A 31 11.89 -17.57 3.13
C ASP A 31 11.57 -16.57 2.00
N TYR A 32 10.31 -16.50 1.56
CA TYR A 32 9.84 -15.48 0.62
C TYR A 32 10.15 -14.07 1.11
N PHE A 33 9.81 -13.73 2.36
CA PHE A 33 10.03 -12.39 2.89
C PHE A 33 11.51 -12.05 3.13
N LEU A 34 12.34 -13.03 3.50
CA LEU A 34 13.78 -12.83 3.57
C LEU A 34 14.37 -12.51 2.19
N LYS A 35 13.93 -13.24 1.14
CA LYS A 35 14.35 -12.97 -0.24
C LYS A 35 13.89 -11.60 -0.74
N GLU A 36 12.65 -11.23 -0.47
CA GLU A 36 12.13 -9.89 -0.77
C GLU A 36 12.94 -8.80 -0.06
N ALA A 37 13.28 -8.98 1.22
CA ALA A 37 14.11 -8.03 1.96
C ALA A 37 15.49 -7.86 1.31
N VAL A 38 16.14 -8.96 0.90
CA VAL A 38 17.42 -8.89 0.16
C VAL A 38 17.29 -8.11 -1.14
N LEU A 39 16.20 -8.30 -1.90
CA LEU A 39 15.98 -7.61 -3.17
C LEU A 39 15.67 -6.12 -2.99
N LEU A 40 14.86 -5.77 -1.98
CA LEU A 40 14.32 -4.41 -1.82
C LEU A 40 15.10 -3.54 -0.84
N MET A 41 15.93 -4.13 0.01
CA MET A 41 16.75 -3.43 1.00
C MET A 41 18.10 -4.17 1.22
N PRO A 42 18.92 -4.32 0.16
CA PRO A 42 20.16 -5.09 0.21
C PRO A 42 21.15 -4.56 1.27
N ASP A 43 21.26 -3.24 1.41
CA ASP A 43 22.14 -2.60 2.41
C ASP A 43 21.73 -2.94 3.85
N ALA A 44 20.47 -3.31 4.05
CA ALA A 44 19.96 -3.70 5.34
C ALA A 44 20.14 -5.19 5.66
N CYS A 45 20.53 -6.02 4.69
CA CYS A 45 20.72 -7.45 4.83
C CYS A 45 22.21 -7.79 4.98
N THR A 46 22.84 -7.26 6.03
CA THR A 46 24.27 -7.49 6.32
C THR A 46 24.51 -8.83 7.02
N PRO A 47 25.70 -9.45 6.90
CA PRO A 47 26.02 -10.72 7.58
C PRO A 47 25.88 -10.69 9.11
N ASN A 48 25.96 -9.50 9.72
CA ASN A 48 25.85 -9.33 11.17
C ASN A 48 24.41 -9.22 11.67
N ARG A 49 23.41 -9.23 10.78
CA ARG A 49 22.00 -9.12 11.15
C ARG A 49 21.34 -10.48 11.12
N THR A 50 20.53 -10.72 12.12
CA THR A 50 19.70 -11.91 12.25
C THR A 50 18.51 -11.85 11.29
N GLU A 51 17.93 -13.01 10.97
CA GLU A 51 16.68 -13.08 10.19
C GLU A 51 15.57 -12.24 10.83
N LYS A 52 15.46 -12.28 12.17
CA LYS A 52 14.49 -11.50 12.93
C LYS A 52 14.64 -10.00 12.65
N GLU A 53 15.85 -9.46 12.79
CA GLU A 53 16.11 -8.03 12.56
C GLU A 53 15.80 -7.62 11.12
N ILE A 54 16.20 -8.44 10.13
CA ILE A 54 15.93 -8.19 8.72
C ILE A 54 14.42 -8.12 8.46
N LEU A 55 13.66 -9.09 8.97
CA LEU A 55 12.21 -9.16 8.79
C LEU A 55 11.49 -8.02 9.51
N ILE A 56 11.94 -7.61 10.71
CA ILE A 56 11.38 -6.45 11.42
C ILE A 56 11.62 -5.16 10.63
N MET A 57 12.84 -4.96 10.12
CA MET A 57 13.15 -3.79 9.31
C MET A 57 12.33 -3.78 8.01
N PHE A 58 12.15 -4.93 7.37
CA PHE A 58 11.32 -5.04 6.18
C PHE A 58 9.85 -4.76 6.50
N TYR A 59 9.35 -5.23 7.64
CA TYR A 59 8.01 -4.89 8.13
C TYR A 59 7.82 -3.39 8.32
N LYS A 60 8.77 -2.70 8.95
CA LYS A 60 8.74 -1.22 9.07
C LYS A 60 8.68 -0.55 7.69
N LYS A 61 9.47 -1.04 6.72
CA LYS A 61 9.45 -0.52 5.34
C LYS A 61 8.09 -0.73 4.65
N LEU A 62 7.48 -1.91 4.81
CA LEU A 62 6.14 -2.18 4.28
C LEU A 62 5.09 -1.29 4.94
N LYS A 63 5.16 -1.08 6.26
CA LYS A 63 4.27 -0.17 6.99
C LYS A 63 4.33 1.26 6.46
N LEU A 64 5.52 1.80 6.24
CA LEU A 64 5.69 3.13 5.63
C LEU A 64 5.02 3.23 4.26
N SER A 65 5.17 2.20 3.41
CA SER A 65 4.48 2.15 2.11
C SER A 65 2.96 2.11 2.26
N VAL A 66 2.44 1.32 3.20
CA VAL A 66 1.01 1.24 3.51
C VAL A 66 0.46 2.57 3.99
N ASP A 67 1.16 3.25 4.91
CA ASP A 67 0.72 4.52 5.47
C ASP A 67 0.71 5.64 4.41
N PHE A 68 1.75 5.70 3.58
CA PHE A 68 1.83 6.65 2.46
C PHE A 68 0.70 6.42 1.44
N LEU A 69 0.54 5.18 0.98
CA LEU A 69 -0.49 4.84 0.00
C LEU A 69 -1.90 4.97 0.58
N GLY A 70 -2.07 4.63 1.86
CA GLY A 70 -3.33 4.80 2.59
C GLY A 70 -3.75 6.27 2.64
N SER A 71 -2.80 7.16 2.94
CA SER A 71 -3.02 8.61 2.90
C SER A 71 -3.45 9.07 1.50
N LEU A 72 -2.81 8.56 0.45
CA LEU A 72 -3.12 8.92 -0.93
C LEU A 72 -4.52 8.45 -1.37
N VAL A 73 -4.90 7.24 -0.98
CA VAL A 73 -6.18 6.60 -1.34
C VAL A 73 -7.35 7.18 -0.55
N ALA A 74 -7.11 7.60 0.70
CA ALA A 74 -8.13 8.18 1.58
C ALA A 74 -8.66 9.53 1.09
N VAL A 75 -7.88 10.28 0.30
CA VAL A 75 -8.32 11.59 -0.20
C VAL A 75 -9.47 11.42 -1.21
N PRO A 76 -10.64 12.04 -0.96
CA PRO A 76 -11.73 12.09 -1.93
C PRO A 76 -11.43 13.13 -2.99
N TRP A 77 -10.44 12.86 -3.85
CA TRP A 77 -9.96 13.79 -4.89
C TRP A 77 -11.07 14.31 -5.82
N ASP A 78 -12.10 13.50 -6.04
CA ASP A 78 -13.34 13.83 -6.76
C ASP A 78 -14.13 14.98 -6.11
N LEU A 79 -14.01 15.17 -4.79
CA LEU A 79 -14.59 16.30 -4.06
C LEU A 79 -13.55 17.38 -3.78
N ALA A 80 -12.32 17.01 -3.45
CA ALA A 80 -11.27 17.94 -3.04
C ALA A 80 -10.84 18.89 -4.19
N ILE A 81 -10.76 18.39 -5.43
CA ILE A 81 -10.39 19.22 -6.59
C ILE A 81 -11.48 20.28 -6.86
N PRO A 82 -12.78 19.96 -6.97
CA PRO A 82 -13.84 20.97 -7.05
C PRO A 82 -13.83 21.97 -5.89
N ASN A 83 -13.69 21.51 -4.65
CA ASN A 83 -13.67 22.39 -3.48
C ASN A 83 -12.51 23.42 -3.55
N LEU A 84 -11.34 23.00 -4.05
CA LEU A 84 -10.24 23.93 -4.30
C LEU A 84 -10.60 25.00 -5.33
N HIS A 85 -11.30 24.62 -6.41
CA HIS A 85 -11.80 25.58 -7.39
C HIS A 85 -12.78 26.58 -6.76
N GLU A 86 -13.72 26.11 -5.94
CA GLU A 86 -14.71 26.96 -5.27
C GLU A 86 -14.07 28.00 -4.35
N VAL A 87 -12.96 27.66 -3.67
CA VAL A 87 -12.25 28.60 -2.79
C VAL A 87 -11.35 29.55 -3.57
N CYS A 88 -10.62 29.04 -4.58
CA CYS A 88 -9.62 29.83 -5.27
C CYS A 88 -10.19 30.77 -6.35
N ILE A 89 -11.26 30.38 -7.05
CA ILE A 89 -11.82 31.21 -8.13
C ILE A 89 -12.31 32.57 -7.61
N PRO A 90 -13.11 32.66 -6.53
CA PRO A 90 -13.55 33.95 -6.00
C PRO A 90 -12.39 34.85 -5.57
N TYR A 91 -11.33 34.28 -4.99
CA TYR A 91 -10.11 35.02 -4.65
C TYR A 91 -9.48 35.63 -5.90
N LEU A 92 -9.28 34.83 -6.96
CA LEU A 92 -8.66 35.30 -8.20
C LEU A 92 -9.49 36.34 -8.96
N MET A 93 -10.81 36.38 -8.74
CA MET A 93 -11.72 37.32 -9.40
C MET A 93 -11.84 38.68 -8.71
N ARG A 94 -11.18 38.87 -7.55
CA ARG A 94 -11.22 40.16 -6.86
C ARG A 94 -10.52 41.26 -7.66
N GLN A 95 -11.10 42.46 -7.65
CA GLN A 95 -10.62 43.59 -8.45
C GLN A 95 -9.39 44.29 -7.84
N ASP A 96 -9.13 44.10 -6.55
CA ASP A 96 -8.01 44.67 -5.80
C ASP A 96 -6.68 43.94 -6.03
N ILE A 97 -6.70 42.75 -6.65
CA ILE A 97 -5.48 41.99 -6.97
C ILE A 97 -4.87 42.50 -8.29
N PRO A 98 -3.58 42.91 -8.30
CA PRO A 98 -2.88 43.30 -9.51
C PRO A 98 -2.87 42.19 -10.58
N VAL A 99 -3.01 42.57 -11.85
CA VAL A 99 -3.11 41.62 -12.98
C VAL A 99 -1.93 40.64 -13.05
N ASN A 100 -0.70 41.12 -12.85
CA ASN A 100 0.50 40.29 -12.89
C ASN A 100 0.51 39.24 -11.78
N GLU A 101 0.10 39.63 -10.56
CA GLU A 101 -0.01 38.72 -9.42
C GLU A 101 -1.13 37.69 -9.65
N ARG A 102 -2.29 38.12 -10.12
CA ARG A 102 -3.42 37.25 -10.50
C ARG A 102 -2.97 36.20 -11.53
N ASN A 103 -2.24 36.61 -12.56
CA ASN A 103 -1.73 35.71 -13.60
C ASN A 103 -0.73 34.70 -13.03
N HIS A 104 0.18 35.15 -12.16
CA HIS A 104 1.15 34.27 -11.49
C HIS A 104 0.46 33.20 -10.63
N VAL A 105 -0.46 33.60 -9.76
CA VAL A 105 -1.19 32.67 -8.89
C VAL A 105 -2.08 31.73 -9.71
N SER A 106 -2.76 32.24 -10.73
CA SER A 106 -3.59 31.42 -11.62
C SER A 106 -2.76 30.36 -12.35
N HIS A 107 -1.56 30.72 -12.81
CA HIS A 107 -0.64 29.78 -13.44
C HIS A 107 -0.23 28.67 -12.46
N LYS A 108 0.24 29.03 -11.26
CA LYS A 108 0.65 28.07 -10.23
C LYS A 108 -0.48 27.15 -9.80
N LEU A 109 -1.67 27.69 -9.56
CA LEU A 109 -2.86 26.91 -9.24
C LEU A 109 -3.18 25.90 -10.36
N THR A 110 -3.10 26.33 -11.61
CA THR A 110 -3.33 25.45 -12.78
C THR A 110 -2.30 24.31 -12.84
N GLU A 111 -1.03 24.59 -12.57
CA GLU A 111 0.01 23.54 -12.49
C GLU A 111 -0.31 22.50 -11.40
N HIS A 112 -0.68 22.96 -10.21
CA HIS A 112 -1.04 22.08 -9.09
C HIS A 112 -2.30 21.25 -9.39
N LEU A 113 -3.36 21.86 -9.91
CA LEU A 113 -4.59 21.14 -10.27
C LEU A 113 -4.35 20.10 -11.37
N ARG A 114 -3.49 20.40 -12.35
CA ARG A 114 -3.10 19.43 -13.38
C ARG A 114 -2.36 18.24 -12.77
N PHE A 115 -1.47 18.48 -11.81
CA PHE A 115 -0.80 17.41 -11.07
C PHE A 115 -1.81 16.54 -10.30
N LEU A 116 -2.71 17.16 -9.53
CA LEU A 116 -3.74 16.45 -8.75
C LEU A 116 -4.70 15.64 -9.64
N SER A 117 -5.11 16.20 -10.78
CA SER A 117 -5.97 15.51 -11.75
C SER A 117 -5.28 14.26 -12.32
N ARG A 118 -3.99 14.35 -12.68
CA ARG A 118 -3.20 13.19 -13.12
C ARG A 118 -3.08 12.13 -12.03
N LEU A 119 -2.85 12.55 -10.79
CA LEU A 119 -2.75 11.65 -9.64
C LEU A 119 -4.09 10.92 -9.40
N ASN A 120 -5.21 11.66 -9.43
CA ASN A 120 -6.54 11.08 -9.31
C ASN A 120 -6.87 10.11 -10.45
N GLY A 121 -6.45 10.41 -11.68
CA GLY A 121 -6.58 9.51 -12.83
C GLY A 121 -5.84 8.16 -12.66
N LYS A 122 -4.92 8.06 -11.69
CA LYS A 122 -4.19 6.83 -11.33
C LYS A 122 -4.63 6.24 -9.98
N LYS A 123 -5.74 6.73 -9.39
CA LYS A 123 -6.24 6.32 -8.06
C LYS A 123 -6.48 4.82 -7.94
N GLN A 124 -6.90 4.14 -9.02
CA GLN A 124 -7.10 2.69 -8.99
C GLN A 124 -5.79 1.93 -8.78
N ILE A 125 -4.71 2.33 -9.47
CA ILE A 125 -3.38 1.71 -9.29
C ILE A 125 -2.89 1.95 -7.85
N ALA A 126 -3.09 3.15 -7.31
CA ALA A 126 -2.74 3.44 -5.91
C ALA A 126 -3.52 2.55 -4.92
N LYS A 127 -4.81 2.28 -5.17
CA LYS A 127 -5.62 1.33 -4.39
C LYS A 127 -5.12 -0.10 -4.49
N ASP A 128 -4.79 -0.55 -5.70
CA ASP A 128 -4.30 -1.92 -5.92
C ASP A 128 -2.95 -2.13 -5.21
N LEU A 129 -2.04 -1.16 -5.31
CA LEU A 129 -0.76 -1.16 -4.58
C LEU A 129 -0.97 -1.09 -3.07
N PHE A 130 -1.89 -0.24 -2.58
CA PHE A 130 -2.22 -0.16 -1.16
C PHE A 130 -2.68 -1.52 -0.63
N ASN A 131 -3.62 -2.18 -1.33
CA ASN A 131 -4.11 -3.49 -0.95
C ASN A 131 -3.01 -4.55 -1.00
N TYR A 132 -2.16 -4.52 -2.03
CA TYR A 132 -1.01 -5.43 -2.13
C TYR A 132 -0.07 -5.26 -0.93
N TYR A 133 0.44 -4.06 -0.67
CA TYR A 133 1.38 -3.82 0.43
C TYR A 133 0.75 -4.05 1.80
N ARG A 134 -0.53 -3.75 1.96
CA ARG A 134 -1.28 -4.07 3.17
C ARG A 134 -1.30 -5.58 3.42
N ASN A 135 -1.65 -6.37 2.40
CA ASN A 135 -1.66 -7.83 2.50
C ASN A 135 -0.25 -8.39 2.79
N GLN A 136 0.80 -7.84 2.15
CA GLN A 136 2.17 -8.22 2.44
C GLN A 136 2.57 -7.91 3.89
N SER A 137 2.22 -6.72 4.39
CA SER A 137 2.46 -6.33 5.79
C SER A 137 1.73 -7.24 6.76
N GLU A 138 0.46 -7.58 6.50
CA GLU A 138 -0.32 -8.50 7.34
C GLU A 138 0.25 -9.93 7.33
N ASN A 139 0.68 -10.43 6.18
CA ASN A 139 1.31 -11.74 6.05
C ASN A 139 2.68 -11.79 6.76
N LEU A 140 3.51 -10.76 6.60
CA LEU A 140 4.78 -10.66 7.31
C LEU A 140 4.57 -10.53 8.81
N LYS A 141 3.54 -9.80 9.25
CA LYS A 141 3.15 -9.75 10.66
C LYS A 141 2.91 -11.16 11.21
N ARG A 142 2.12 -11.98 10.50
CA ARG A 142 1.84 -13.37 10.91
C ARG A 142 3.11 -14.23 10.97
N VAL A 143 4.05 -14.05 10.04
CA VAL A 143 5.35 -14.73 10.09
C VAL A 143 6.11 -14.31 11.35
N LEU A 144 6.19 -13.02 11.65
CA LEU A 144 6.86 -12.52 12.84
C LEU A 144 6.21 -13.01 14.13
N ASP A 145 4.89 -12.94 14.23
CA ASP A 145 4.10 -13.40 15.38
C ASP A 145 4.32 -14.89 15.69
N LYS A 146 4.46 -15.73 14.65
CA LYS A 146 4.68 -17.17 14.81
C LYS A 146 6.11 -17.56 15.12
N ASN A 147 7.10 -16.81 14.62
CA ASN A 147 8.51 -17.20 14.68
C ASN A 147 9.29 -16.49 15.79
N PHE A 148 8.86 -15.31 16.23
CA PHE A 148 9.63 -14.46 17.13
C PHE A 148 8.75 -13.86 18.23
N ALA A 149 8.89 -14.38 19.46
CA ALA A 149 8.24 -13.76 20.61
C ALA A 149 8.72 -12.31 20.79
N ASP A 150 7.81 -11.44 21.25
CA ASP A 150 8.07 -10.04 21.61
C ASP A 150 8.66 -9.15 20.50
N TRP A 151 8.62 -9.56 19.23
CA TRP A 151 9.19 -8.80 18.12
C TRP A 151 8.61 -7.38 17.98
N GLU A 152 7.36 -7.17 18.40
CA GLU A 152 6.70 -5.87 18.35
C GLU A 152 7.43 -4.80 19.17
N LYS A 153 8.14 -5.17 20.25
CA LYS A 153 8.94 -4.24 21.07
C LYS A 153 10.10 -3.63 20.30
N GLU A 154 10.60 -4.34 19.31
CA GLU A 154 11.69 -3.92 18.41
C GLU A 154 11.14 -3.26 17.13
N ALA A 155 9.83 -3.36 16.90
CA ALA A 155 9.14 -2.85 15.72
C ALA A 155 8.69 -1.38 15.85
N VAL A 156 8.61 -0.86 17.07
CA VAL A 156 8.32 0.56 17.36
C VAL A 156 9.52 1.45 17.00
#